data_AF-A0A8T6HJK7-F1
#
_entry.id   AF-A0A8T6HJK7-F1
#
_cell.length_a   1.000
_cell.length_b   1.000
_cell.length_c   1.000
_cell.angle_alpha   90.00
_cell.angle_beta   90.00
_cell.angle_gamma   90.00
#
_symmetry.space_group_name_H-M   'P 1'
#
loop_
_entity.id
_entity.type
_entity.pdbx_description
1 polymer ?
#
loop_
_entity_poly.entity_id
_entity_poly.type
_entity_poly.pdbx_seq_one_letter_code
_entity_poly.pdbx_strand_id
1 'polypeptide(L)'
;MNPDNDWVDFLTVDEISHIFRPDDFAVTWADVRDGFPDIEIALYAPGADSGTFDYFTEAINGDSGVHRSDNTTFSEDDNVLVQGVSNDRGGIGYFGFSYYSNNSAVLKAVPVINDAGQAIIPSNETINDGSYNPLSRPLFIYVSVASLEREEVAAFVEYYLTDGVWLVDTPEVGYVQFPEAIYAAVLARVRNVITGSAMAAADEGATLAEIYGDG
;
A
#
# COMPACT_ATOMS: atom_id res chain seq x y z
N MET A 1 4.23 -8.93 9.57
CA MET A 1 5.22 -9.20 10.64
C MET A 1 4.93 -10.57 11.25
N ASN A 2 5.97 -11.22 11.80
CA ASN A 2 5.82 -12.46 12.54
C ASN A 2 4.83 -12.27 13.72
N PRO A 3 3.84 -13.17 13.93
CA PRO A 3 2.89 -13.05 15.05
C PRO A 3 3.53 -13.05 16.44
N ASP A 4 4.71 -13.68 16.60
CA ASP A 4 5.43 -13.77 17.88
C ASP A 4 6.16 -12.46 18.24
N ASN A 5 6.13 -11.45 17.35
CA ASN A 5 6.61 -10.10 17.63
C ASN A 5 5.54 -9.31 18.40
N ASP A 6 5.29 -9.73 19.64
CA ASP A 6 4.26 -9.19 20.53
C ASP A 6 4.60 -7.82 21.14
N TRP A 7 5.86 -7.38 21.03
CA TRP A 7 6.33 -6.07 21.52
C TRP A 7 5.98 -4.89 20.60
N VAL A 8 5.56 -5.14 19.35
CA VAL A 8 5.22 -4.09 18.39
C VAL A 8 3.70 -3.87 18.37
N ASP A 9 3.25 -2.77 18.96
CA ASP A 9 1.84 -2.32 18.86
C ASP A 9 1.60 -1.45 17.61
N PHE A 10 2.59 -0.64 17.25
CA PHE A 10 2.59 0.22 16.05
C PHE A 10 4.02 0.64 15.71
N LEU A 11 4.23 1.09 14.47
CA LEU A 11 5.47 1.74 14.02
C LEU A 11 5.17 3.11 13.40
N THR A 12 6.10 4.04 13.53
CA THR A 12 6.14 5.30 12.78
C THR A 12 6.82 5.11 11.43
N VAL A 13 6.59 6.03 10.48
CA VAL A 13 7.33 6.04 9.20
C VAL A 13 8.84 6.09 9.43
N ASP A 14 9.30 6.90 10.39
CA ASP A 14 10.73 7.02 10.72
C ASP A 14 11.31 5.70 11.24
N GLU A 15 10.59 4.96 12.08
CA GLU A 15 11.04 3.65 12.57
C GLU A 15 11.04 2.60 11.46
N ILE A 16 10.03 2.62 10.58
CA ILE A 16 10.02 1.74 9.39
C ILE A 16 11.22 2.10 8.51
N SER A 17 11.51 3.39 8.29
CA SER A 17 12.71 3.80 7.55
C SER A 17 13.98 3.31 8.22
N HIS A 18 14.11 3.48 9.54
CA HIS A 18 15.26 2.99 10.31
C HIS A 18 15.47 1.47 10.18
N ILE A 19 14.40 0.70 10.00
CA ILE A 19 14.46 -0.75 9.75
C ILE A 19 14.98 -1.06 8.33
N PHE A 20 14.46 -0.37 7.30
CA PHE A 20 14.61 -0.78 5.89
C PHE A 20 15.64 0.03 5.08
N ARG A 21 16.11 1.19 5.56
CA ARG A 21 17.06 2.06 4.85
C ARG A 21 18.47 1.46 4.77
N PRO A 22 19.28 1.81 3.76
CA PRO A 22 20.61 1.22 3.55
C PRO A 22 21.70 1.68 4.53
N ASP A 23 21.52 2.83 5.17
CA ASP A 23 22.51 3.46 6.05
C ASP A 23 21.91 3.77 7.43
N ASP A 24 22.71 3.63 8.50
CA ASP A 24 22.25 3.89 9.88
C ASP A 24 20.96 3.11 10.20
N PHE A 25 20.94 1.82 9.89
CA PHE A 25 19.78 0.96 10.09
C PHE A 25 19.81 0.20 11.40
N ALA A 26 18.63 -0.15 11.92
CA ALA A 26 18.47 -1.05 13.06
C ALA A 26 18.93 -2.48 12.70
N VAL A 27 19.79 -3.08 13.52
CA VAL A 27 20.17 -4.50 13.38
C VAL A 27 19.22 -5.36 14.20
N THR A 28 18.85 -4.90 15.39
CA THR A 28 17.92 -5.58 16.28
C THR A 28 16.70 -4.71 16.58
N TRP A 29 15.63 -5.32 17.08
CA TRP A 29 14.43 -4.58 17.47
C TRP A 29 14.70 -3.57 18.59
N ALA A 30 15.70 -3.80 19.44
CA ALA A 30 16.13 -2.85 20.47
C ALA A 30 16.72 -1.56 19.88
N ASP A 31 17.29 -1.60 18.67
CA ASP A 31 17.79 -0.41 17.96
C ASP A 31 16.63 0.46 17.44
N VAL A 32 15.45 -0.12 17.21
CA VAL A 32 14.27 0.59 16.67
C VAL A 32 13.63 1.48 17.72
N ARG A 33 13.41 0.96 18.93
CA ARG A 33 12.72 1.68 20.00
C ARG A 33 13.13 1.15 21.37
N ASP A 34 13.41 2.07 22.29
CA ASP A 34 13.65 1.74 23.70
C ASP A 34 12.53 0.84 24.26
N GLY A 35 12.93 -0.28 24.86
CA GLY A 35 12.03 -1.28 25.44
C GLY A 35 11.69 -2.45 24.52
N PHE A 36 12.02 -2.39 23.22
CA PHE A 36 11.97 -3.54 22.34
C PHE A 36 13.11 -4.53 22.65
N PRO A 37 12.96 -5.83 22.33
CA PRO A 37 13.93 -6.85 22.69
C PRO A 37 15.16 -6.83 21.78
N ASP A 38 16.27 -7.34 22.31
CA ASP A 38 17.50 -7.59 21.55
C ASP A 38 17.35 -8.86 20.68
N ILE A 39 16.51 -8.75 19.66
CA ILE A 39 16.22 -9.79 18.66
C ILE A 39 16.58 -9.23 17.30
N GLU A 40 17.38 -9.97 16.53
CA GLU A 40 17.78 -9.59 15.17
C GLU A 40 16.56 -9.44 14.24
N ILE A 41 16.59 -8.42 13.38
CA ILE A 41 15.52 -8.15 12.43
C ILE A 41 15.79 -8.91 11.14
N ALA A 42 14.91 -9.84 10.78
CA ALA A 42 14.90 -10.51 9.47
C ALA A 42 13.94 -9.78 8.52
N LEU A 43 14.43 -9.37 7.35
CA LEU A 43 13.66 -8.57 6.40
C LEU A 43 13.20 -9.42 5.21
N TYR A 44 11.97 -9.18 4.77
CA TYR A 44 11.37 -9.81 3.60
C TYR A 44 10.74 -8.76 2.71
N ALA A 45 11.20 -8.68 1.47
CA ALA A 45 10.77 -7.65 0.54
C ALA A 45 10.47 -8.24 -0.84
N PRO A 46 9.56 -7.64 -1.62
CA PRO A 46 9.40 -7.94 -3.03
C PRO A 46 10.71 -7.69 -3.78
N GLY A 47 10.93 -8.34 -4.91
CA GLY A 47 12.11 -8.10 -5.72
C GLY A 47 12.16 -6.68 -6.30
N ALA A 48 13.35 -6.28 -6.74
CA ALA A 48 13.64 -4.89 -7.14
C ALA A 48 12.86 -4.43 -8.39
N ASP A 49 12.33 -5.36 -9.19
CA ASP A 49 11.51 -5.06 -10.36
C ASP A 49 10.01 -4.88 -10.00
N SER A 50 9.66 -4.97 -8.70
CA SER A 50 8.29 -4.84 -8.20
C SER A 50 7.87 -3.40 -7.98
N GLY A 51 6.70 -3.02 -8.49
CA GLY A 51 6.09 -1.73 -8.17
C GLY A 51 5.77 -1.53 -6.68
N THR A 52 5.61 -2.61 -5.92
CA THR A 52 5.46 -2.58 -4.46
C THR A 52 6.79 -2.20 -3.80
N PHE A 53 7.91 -2.71 -4.32
CA PHE A 53 9.26 -2.35 -3.86
C PHE A 53 9.54 -0.87 -4.11
N ASP A 54 9.28 -0.39 -5.34
CA ASP A 54 9.45 1.02 -5.69
C ASP A 54 8.62 1.93 -4.80
N TYR A 55 7.34 1.62 -4.63
CA TYR A 55 6.46 2.47 -3.84
C TYR A 55 6.83 2.51 -2.37
N PHE A 56 7.11 1.36 -1.77
CA PHE A 56 7.48 1.29 -0.36
C PHE A 56 8.76 2.10 -0.10
N THR A 57 9.78 1.94 -0.94
CA THR A 57 11.06 2.64 -0.77
C THR A 57 10.93 4.15 -1.01
N GLU A 58 10.13 4.58 -1.99
CA GLU A 58 9.80 5.98 -2.18
C GLU A 58 9.06 6.57 -0.97
N ALA A 59 8.01 5.90 -0.49
CA ALA A 59 7.17 6.41 0.58
C ALA A 59 7.85 6.41 1.97
N ILE A 60 8.70 5.41 2.23
CA ILE A 60 9.34 5.23 3.55
C ILE A 60 10.75 5.81 3.60
N ASN A 61 11.54 5.64 2.53
CA ASN A 61 12.94 6.04 2.49
C ASN A 61 13.20 7.27 1.62
N GLY A 62 12.15 7.83 0.99
CA GLY A 62 12.18 9.09 0.26
C GLY A 62 12.53 8.98 -1.22
N ASP A 63 13.06 7.84 -1.69
CA ASP A 63 13.42 7.60 -3.09
C ASP A 63 13.22 6.11 -3.45
N SER A 64 12.75 5.84 -4.68
CA SER A 64 12.62 4.47 -5.19
C SER A 64 13.98 3.76 -5.24
N GLY A 65 13.99 2.49 -4.83
CA GLY A 65 15.19 1.66 -4.79
C GLY A 65 16.06 1.82 -3.55
N VAL A 66 15.74 2.77 -2.66
CA VAL A 66 16.48 2.95 -1.41
C VAL A 66 16.05 1.88 -0.40
N HIS A 67 16.84 0.80 -0.30
CA HIS A 67 16.59 -0.32 0.61
C HIS A 67 17.93 -1.00 0.97
N ARG A 68 18.08 -1.48 2.22
CA ARG A 68 19.24 -2.31 2.59
C ARG A 68 19.17 -3.71 2.00
N SER A 69 20.30 -4.32 1.68
CA SER A 69 20.34 -5.74 1.30
C SER A 69 20.68 -6.66 2.48
N ASP A 70 21.23 -6.10 3.55
CA ASP A 70 21.63 -6.84 4.73
C ASP A 70 20.41 -7.48 5.42
N ASN A 71 20.57 -8.75 5.80
CA ASN A 71 19.54 -9.63 6.36
C ASN A 71 18.17 -9.57 5.64
N THR A 72 18.18 -9.30 4.33
CA THR A 72 16.97 -9.16 3.52
C THR A 72 16.83 -10.31 2.53
N THR A 73 15.68 -10.99 2.59
CA THR A 73 15.25 -11.93 1.57
C THR A 73 14.36 -11.20 0.57
N PHE A 74 14.84 -11.09 -0.68
CA PHE A 74 14.05 -10.61 -1.80
C PHE A 74 13.39 -11.77 -2.55
N SER A 75 12.11 -11.65 -2.89
CA SER A 75 11.39 -12.64 -3.68
C SER A 75 10.34 -11.99 -4.57
N GLU A 76 10.15 -12.52 -5.78
CA GLU A 76 9.02 -12.19 -6.65
C GLU A 76 7.76 -13.02 -6.31
N ASP A 77 7.91 -14.04 -5.46
CA ASP A 77 6.80 -14.84 -4.95
C ASP A 77 6.46 -14.38 -3.53
N ASP A 78 5.31 -13.72 -3.38
CA ASP A 78 4.80 -13.26 -2.09
C ASP A 78 4.57 -14.40 -1.09
N ASN A 79 4.30 -15.65 -1.53
CA ASN A 79 4.15 -16.77 -0.59
C ASN A 79 5.47 -17.11 0.09
N VAL A 80 6.61 -16.92 -0.59
CA VAL A 80 7.93 -17.07 0.03
C VAL A 80 8.13 -15.99 1.10
N LEU A 81 7.69 -14.77 0.83
CA LEU A 81 7.76 -13.67 1.81
C LEU A 81 6.87 -13.94 3.02
N VAL A 82 5.62 -14.35 2.80
CA VAL A 82 4.67 -14.73 3.86
C VAL A 82 5.27 -15.84 4.74
N GLN A 83 5.79 -16.90 4.12
CA GLN A 83 6.39 -18.02 4.85
C GLN A 83 7.59 -17.57 5.67
N GLY A 84 8.50 -16.80 5.06
CA GLY A 84 9.67 -16.24 5.75
C GLY A 84 9.26 -15.42 6.98
N VAL A 85 8.38 -14.42 6.78
CA VAL A 85 7.88 -13.57 7.87
C VAL A 85 7.22 -14.40 8.97
N SER A 86 6.43 -15.41 8.62
CA SER A 86 5.71 -16.23 9.61
C SER A 86 6.61 -17.19 10.42
N ASN A 87 7.76 -17.57 9.88
CA ASN A 87 8.67 -18.53 10.51
C ASN A 87 9.76 -17.86 11.37
N ASP A 88 10.21 -16.68 10.96
CA ASP A 88 11.34 -16.02 11.62
C ASP A 88 10.85 -15.08 12.71
N ARG A 89 11.09 -15.46 13.98
CA ARG A 89 10.88 -14.55 15.11
C ARG A 89 11.80 -13.35 14.95
N GLY A 90 11.25 -12.14 15.03
CA GLY A 90 11.94 -10.91 14.62
C GLY A 90 11.68 -10.51 13.16
N GLY A 91 10.97 -11.34 12.40
CA GLY A 91 10.68 -11.13 10.98
C GLY A 91 9.66 -10.03 10.70
N ILE A 92 10.00 -9.16 9.76
CA ILE A 92 9.10 -8.14 9.20
C ILE A 92 9.27 -8.09 7.67
N GLY A 93 8.18 -7.80 6.97
CA GLY A 93 8.19 -7.64 5.53
C GLY A 93 6.98 -6.85 5.05
N TYR A 94 7.01 -6.48 3.79
CA TYR A 94 5.95 -5.74 3.11
C TYR A 94 5.61 -6.40 1.76
N PHE A 95 4.34 -6.37 1.40
CA PHE A 95 3.77 -6.93 0.17
C PHE A 95 2.35 -6.41 -0.02
N GLY A 96 1.71 -6.76 -1.14
CA GLY A 96 0.34 -6.33 -1.43
C GLY A 96 -0.67 -6.71 -0.33
N PHE A 97 -1.61 -5.83 -0.03
CA PHE A 97 -2.57 -6.02 1.07
C PHE A 97 -3.39 -7.32 0.94
N SER A 98 -3.75 -7.73 -0.27
CA SER A 98 -4.47 -8.99 -0.53
C SER A 98 -3.73 -10.22 0.02
N TYR A 99 -2.40 -10.25 -0.11
CA TYR A 99 -1.57 -11.35 0.38
C TYR A 99 -1.57 -11.41 1.90
N TYR A 100 -1.53 -10.26 2.58
CA TYR A 100 -1.75 -10.23 4.03
C TYR A 100 -3.15 -10.72 4.38
N SER A 101 -4.20 -10.20 3.73
CA SER A 101 -5.59 -10.58 4.02
C SER A 101 -5.81 -12.08 3.91
N ASN A 102 -5.26 -12.70 2.86
CA ASN A 102 -5.34 -14.15 2.60
C ASN A 102 -4.50 -15.00 3.57
N ASN A 103 -3.52 -14.40 4.25
CA ASN A 103 -2.59 -15.08 5.17
C ASN A 103 -2.63 -14.51 6.60
N SER A 104 -3.72 -13.81 6.96
CA SER A 104 -3.87 -13.13 8.25
C SER A 104 -3.89 -14.08 9.45
N ALA A 105 -4.11 -15.38 9.22
CA ALA A 105 -4.01 -16.42 10.23
C ALA A 105 -2.57 -16.72 10.68
N VAL A 106 -1.57 -16.40 9.86
CA VAL A 106 -0.14 -16.68 10.12
C VAL A 106 0.72 -15.42 10.14
N LEU A 107 0.10 -14.24 10.03
CA LEU A 107 0.77 -12.95 10.00
C LEU A 107 0.08 -11.95 10.91
N LYS A 108 0.89 -11.07 11.51
CA LYS A 108 0.42 -9.87 12.22
C LYS A 108 0.62 -8.64 11.31
N ALA A 109 -0.45 -7.90 11.06
CA ALA A 109 -0.35 -6.56 10.47
C ALA A 109 0.26 -5.59 11.49
N VAL A 110 1.03 -4.62 10.99
CA VAL A 110 1.62 -3.56 11.80
C VAL A 110 0.76 -2.31 11.62
N PRO A 111 0.11 -1.79 12.68
CA PRO A 111 -0.45 -0.44 12.62
C PRO A 111 0.64 0.59 12.38
N VAL A 112 0.40 1.53 11.47
CA VAL A 112 1.38 2.57 11.10
C VAL A 112 0.85 3.93 11.53
N ILE A 113 1.71 4.75 12.15
CA ILE A 113 1.38 6.14 12.45
C ILE A 113 1.27 6.91 11.12
N ASN A 114 0.07 7.39 10.82
CA ASN A 114 -0.22 8.20 9.64
C ASN A 114 0.16 9.68 9.85
N ASP A 115 -0.05 10.51 8.84
CA ASP A 115 0.31 11.93 8.86
C ASP A 115 -0.50 12.74 9.91
N ALA A 116 -1.64 12.21 10.34
CA ALA A 116 -2.46 12.74 11.44
C ALA A 116 -1.99 12.28 12.84
N GLY A 117 -0.91 11.51 12.93
CA GLY A 117 -0.36 11.00 14.20
C GLY A 117 -1.16 9.84 14.79
N GLN A 118 -1.99 9.16 14.00
CA GLN A 118 -2.83 8.06 14.45
C GLN A 118 -2.29 6.71 13.99
N ALA A 119 -2.29 5.70 14.86
CA ALA A 119 -1.93 4.33 14.51
C ALA A 119 -3.07 3.68 13.72
N ILE A 120 -2.89 3.50 12.42
CA ILE A 120 -3.90 2.94 11.52
C ILE A 120 -3.49 1.52 11.14
N ILE A 121 -4.41 0.56 11.30
CA ILE A 121 -4.23 -0.82 10.84
C ILE A 121 -4.66 -0.93 9.36
N PRO A 122 -3.94 -1.65 8.50
CA PRO A 122 -4.38 -1.83 7.12
C PRO A 122 -5.67 -2.66 7.06
N SER A 123 -6.68 -2.13 6.38
CA SER A 123 -7.93 -2.81 6.08
C SER A 123 -8.53 -2.26 4.78
N ASN A 124 -9.53 -2.94 4.23
CA ASN A 124 -10.28 -2.39 3.10
C ASN A 124 -10.91 -1.03 3.42
N GLU A 125 -11.27 -0.77 4.67
CA GLU A 125 -11.86 0.50 5.11
C GLU A 125 -10.80 1.60 5.17
N THR A 126 -9.70 1.36 5.88
CA THR A 126 -8.64 2.37 6.10
C THR A 126 -7.81 2.68 4.86
N ILE A 127 -7.77 1.73 3.90
CA ILE A 127 -7.16 1.95 2.58
C ILE A 127 -8.10 2.79 1.70
N ASN A 128 -9.41 2.52 1.72
CA ASN A 128 -10.37 3.22 0.87
C ASN A 128 -10.67 4.64 1.36
N ASP A 129 -10.68 4.87 2.67
CA ASP A 129 -10.85 6.23 3.21
C ASP A 129 -9.56 7.05 3.16
N GLY A 130 -8.40 6.43 2.87
CA GLY A 130 -7.10 7.09 2.75
C GLY A 130 -6.38 7.33 4.08
N SER A 131 -6.93 6.84 5.19
CA SER A 131 -6.31 6.98 6.52
C SER A 131 -5.02 6.18 6.69
N TYR A 132 -4.82 5.09 5.92
CA TYR A 132 -3.60 4.27 5.92
C TYR A 132 -2.44 4.87 5.08
N ASN A 133 -2.27 6.18 5.14
CA ASN A 133 -1.14 6.88 4.52
C ASN A 133 0.15 6.73 5.35
N PRO A 134 1.34 6.77 4.71
CA PRO A 134 1.56 6.90 3.26
C PRO A 134 1.52 5.54 2.52
N LEU A 135 1.25 4.42 3.19
CA LEU A 135 1.38 3.07 2.60
C LEU A 135 0.17 2.60 1.77
N SER A 136 -0.79 3.48 1.50
CA SER A 136 -1.85 3.28 0.52
C SER A 136 -1.92 4.45 -0.46
N ARG A 137 -2.10 4.16 -1.76
CA ARG A 137 -2.37 5.19 -2.77
C ARG A 137 -3.44 4.76 -3.77
N PRO A 138 -4.25 5.70 -4.28
CA PRO A 138 -5.10 5.44 -5.43
C PRO A 138 -4.25 5.24 -6.70
N LEU A 139 -4.71 4.35 -7.58
CA LEU A 139 -4.13 4.19 -8.92
C LEU A 139 -4.91 5.01 -9.94
N PHE A 140 -4.19 5.59 -10.89
CA PHE A 140 -4.75 6.46 -11.92
C PHE A 140 -4.55 5.85 -13.31
N ILE A 141 -5.59 5.91 -14.13
CA ILE A 141 -5.48 5.84 -15.58
C ILE A 141 -5.54 7.25 -16.15
N TYR A 142 -4.66 7.54 -17.11
CA TYR A 142 -4.62 8.85 -17.77
C TYR A 142 -5.15 8.70 -19.18
N VAL A 143 -6.29 9.36 -19.46
CA VAL A 143 -6.94 9.29 -20.77
C VAL A 143 -6.99 10.68 -21.38
N SER A 144 -6.44 10.83 -22.59
CA SER A 144 -6.52 12.10 -23.30
C SER A 144 -7.92 12.32 -23.87
N VAL A 145 -8.39 13.58 -23.89
CA VAL A 145 -9.70 13.95 -24.46
C VAL A 145 -9.81 13.51 -25.92
N ALA A 146 -8.75 13.72 -26.71
CA ALA A 146 -8.71 13.29 -28.10
C ALA A 146 -8.81 11.76 -28.26
N SER A 147 -8.30 10.99 -27.30
CA SER A 147 -8.46 9.52 -27.33
C SER A 147 -9.88 9.09 -26.99
N LEU A 148 -10.58 9.79 -26.08
CA LEU A 148 -11.98 9.49 -25.74
C LEU A 148 -12.95 9.70 -26.91
N GLU A 149 -12.58 10.44 -27.95
CA GLU A 149 -13.38 10.57 -29.18
C GLU A 149 -13.43 9.25 -29.99
N ARG A 150 -12.49 8.33 -29.74
CA ARG A 150 -12.47 7.01 -30.38
C ARG A 150 -13.40 6.06 -29.62
N GLU A 151 -14.35 5.46 -30.33
CA GLU A 151 -15.38 4.59 -29.77
C GLU A 151 -14.77 3.44 -28.94
N GLU A 152 -13.70 2.82 -29.43
CA GLU A 152 -13.02 1.73 -28.75
C GLU A 152 -12.33 2.14 -27.44
N VAL A 153 -11.85 3.39 -27.34
CA VAL A 153 -11.23 3.91 -26.11
C VAL A 153 -12.31 4.27 -25.10
N ALA A 154 -13.38 4.95 -25.55
CA ALA A 154 -14.51 5.27 -24.69
C ALA A 154 -15.13 4.00 -24.10
N ALA A 155 -15.36 2.98 -24.93
CA ALA A 155 -15.88 1.69 -24.50
C ALA A 155 -14.95 0.99 -23.49
N PHE A 156 -13.63 1.04 -23.71
CA PHE A 156 -12.66 0.46 -22.76
C PHE A 156 -12.69 1.17 -21.40
N VAL A 157 -12.71 2.52 -21.38
CA VAL A 157 -12.73 3.29 -20.13
C VAL A 157 -14.04 3.08 -19.38
N GLU A 158 -15.17 3.03 -20.09
CA GLU A 158 -16.46 2.70 -19.49
C GLU A 158 -16.44 1.29 -18.89
N TYR A 159 -16.01 0.28 -19.66
CA TYR A 159 -15.84 -1.09 -19.15
C TYR A 159 -14.94 -1.14 -17.91
N TYR A 160 -13.79 -0.46 -17.94
CA TYR A 160 -12.84 -0.40 -16.81
C TYR A 160 -13.49 0.12 -15.51
N LEU A 161 -14.41 1.07 -15.63
CA LEU A 161 -15.12 1.70 -14.50
C LEU A 161 -16.46 1.01 -14.16
N THR A 162 -16.92 0.05 -14.96
CA THR A 162 -18.16 -0.70 -14.75
C THR A 162 -17.90 -2.21 -14.64
N ASP A 163 -18.01 -2.94 -15.75
CA ASP A 163 -18.02 -4.39 -15.81
C ASP A 163 -16.62 -5.00 -15.63
N GLY A 164 -15.56 -4.20 -15.66
CA GLY A 164 -14.19 -4.61 -15.39
C GLY A 164 -13.83 -4.57 -13.90
N VAL A 165 -14.65 -3.93 -13.05
CA VAL A 165 -14.32 -3.68 -11.64
C VAL A 165 -14.15 -4.99 -10.85
N TRP A 166 -14.86 -6.07 -11.22
CA TRP A 166 -14.71 -7.38 -10.55
C TRP A 166 -13.29 -7.94 -10.64
N LEU A 167 -12.48 -7.53 -11.63
CA LEU A 167 -11.09 -7.97 -11.75
C LEU A 167 -10.24 -7.49 -10.55
N VAL A 168 -10.62 -6.37 -9.94
CA VAL A 168 -9.91 -5.79 -8.79
C VAL A 168 -9.96 -6.73 -7.58
N ASP A 169 -11.09 -7.42 -7.39
CA ASP A 169 -11.32 -8.37 -6.28
C ASP A 169 -10.72 -9.76 -6.56
N THR A 170 -10.02 -9.94 -7.68
CA THR A 170 -9.32 -11.21 -7.94
C THR A 170 -8.04 -11.29 -7.10
N PRO A 171 -7.78 -12.42 -6.42
CA PRO A 171 -6.57 -12.58 -5.59
C PRO A 171 -5.26 -12.35 -6.35
N GLU A 172 -5.28 -12.54 -7.66
CA GLU A 172 -4.14 -12.40 -8.58
C GLU A 172 -3.76 -10.93 -8.83
N VAL A 173 -4.72 -10.00 -8.71
CA VAL A 173 -4.51 -8.56 -8.98
C VAL A 173 -4.10 -7.81 -7.71
N GLY A 174 -4.68 -8.18 -6.57
CA GLY A 174 -4.21 -7.74 -5.26
C GLY A 174 -4.45 -6.27 -4.89
N TYR A 175 -5.35 -5.59 -5.58
CA TYR A 175 -5.79 -4.24 -5.28
C TYR A 175 -7.01 -4.21 -4.35
N VAL A 176 -7.21 -3.08 -3.68
CA VAL A 176 -8.43 -2.82 -2.91
C VAL A 176 -9.43 -2.13 -3.82
N GLN A 177 -10.61 -2.73 -3.95
CA GLN A 177 -11.69 -2.15 -4.75
C GLN A 177 -12.26 -0.90 -4.07
N PHE A 178 -12.44 0.16 -4.85
CA PHE A 178 -13.14 1.35 -4.36
C PHE A 178 -14.63 1.08 -4.11
N PRO A 179 -15.28 1.86 -3.24
CA PRO A 179 -16.74 1.86 -3.13
C PRO A 179 -17.42 2.16 -4.47
N GLU A 180 -18.59 1.55 -4.73
CA GLU A 180 -19.35 1.72 -5.98
C GLU A 180 -19.64 3.19 -6.30
N ALA A 181 -19.92 4.01 -5.29
CA ALA A 181 -20.16 5.44 -5.44
C ALA A 181 -18.96 6.18 -6.07
N ILE A 182 -17.72 5.77 -5.76
CA ILE A 182 -16.51 6.37 -6.33
C ILE A 182 -16.40 6.03 -7.81
N TYR A 183 -16.65 4.78 -8.20
CA TYR A 183 -16.68 4.40 -9.63
C TYR A 183 -17.75 5.17 -10.40
N ALA A 184 -18.95 5.32 -9.83
CA ALA A 184 -20.03 6.09 -10.43
C ALA A 184 -19.64 7.57 -10.63
N ALA A 185 -19.02 8.20 -9.62
CA ALA A 185 -18.55 9.57 -9.69
C ALA A 185 -17.44 9.76 -10.75
N VAL A 186 -16.46 8.84 -10.80
CA VAL A 186 -15.39 8.88 -11.81
C VAL A 186 -15.97 8.67 -13.21
N LEU A 187 -16.92 7.75 -13.40
CA LEU A 187 -17.60 7.54 -14.67
C LEU A 187 -18.40 8.77 -15.11
N ALA A 188 -19.05 9.47 -14.18
CA ALA A 188 -19.73 10.73 -14.48
C ALA A 188 -18.76 11.81 -14.97
N ARG A 189 -17.54 11.88 -14.40
CA ARG A 189 -16.49 12.80 -14.90
C ARG A 189 -16.06 12.45 -16.32
N VAL A 190 -15.87 11.17 -16.62
CA VAL A 190 -15.52 10.70 -17.97
C VAL A 190 -16.61 11.06 -18.98
N ARG A 191 -17.88 10.74 -18.67
CA ARG A 191 -19.03 11.02 -19.55
C ARG A 191 -19.24 12.51 -19.80
N ASN A 192 -18.91 13.36 -18.83
CA ASN A 192 -18.99 14.82 -18.95
C ASN A 192 -17.68 15.46 -19.44
N VAL A 193 -16.66 14.67 -19.77
CA VAL A 193 -15.34 15.13 -20.25
C VAL A 193 -14.71 16.17 -19.31
N ILE A 194 -14.86 15.95 -18.00
CA ILE A 194 -14.26 16.82 -16.99
C ILE A 194 -12.76 16.52 -16.93
N THR A 195 -11.93 17.48 -17.32
CA THR A 195 -10.47 17.34 -17.35
C THR A 195 -9.84 17.65 -15.98
N GLY A 196 -8.59 17.19 -15.79
CA GLY A 196 -7.85 17.33 -14.53
C GLY A 196 -8.21 16.28 -13.49
N SER A 197 -7.41 16.21 -12.42
CA SER A 197 -7.63 15.29 -11.30
C SER A 197 -8.46 15.95 -10.21
N ALA A 198 -9.49 15.27 -9.70
CA ALA A 198 -10.24 15.74 -8.52
C ALA A 198 -9.32 15.82 -7.28
N MET A 199 -8.34 14.93 -7.20
CA MET A 199 -7.34 14.91 -6.13
C MET A 199 -6.46 16.17 -6.11
N ALA A 200 -6.27 16.84 -7.24
CA ALA A 200 -5.43 18.05 -7.30
C ALA A 200 -6.10 19.26 -6.61
N ALA A 201 -7.41 19.19 -6.38
CA ALA A 201 -8.18 20.22 -5.68
C ALA A 201 -8.54 19.81 -4.24
N ALA A 202 -8.09 18.64 -3.79
CA ALA A 202 -8.40 18.09 -2.49
C ALA A 202 -7.57 18.75 -1.39
N ASP A 203 -8.18 18.98 -0.23
CA ASP A 203 -7.43 19.33 0.98
C ASP A 203 -6.52 18.16 1.38
N GLU A 204 -5.40 18.48 2.01
CA GLU A 204 -4.47 17.47 2.54
C GLU A 204 -5.18 16.59 3.57
N GLY A 205 -5.14 15.27 3.35
CA GLY A 205 -5.86 14.29 4.17
C GLY A 205 -7.34 14.10 3.83
N ALA A 206 -7.88 14.74 2.78
CA ALA A 206 -9.24 14.48 2.34
C ALA A 206 -9.41 13.02 1.86
N THR A 207 -10.50 12.39 2.31
CA THR A 207 -10.87 11.03 1.94
C THR A 207 -11.33 10.98 0.48
N LEU A 208 -11.27 9.80 -0.15
CA LEU A 208 -11.80 9.63 -1.52
C LEU A 208 -13.29 9.94 -1.60
N ALA A 209 -14.05 9.70 -0.52
CA ALA A 209 -15.45 10.06 -0.43
C ALA A 209 -15.65 11.59 -0.38
N GLU A 210 -14.76 12.37 0.23
CA GLU A 210 -14.84 13.83 0.18
C GLU A 210 -14.44 14.40 -1.18
N ILE A 211 -13.53 13.71 -1.89
CA ILE A 211 -13.02 14.15 -3.20
C ILE A 211 -13.98 13.81 -4.34
N TYR A 212 -14.60 12.63 -4.29
CA TYR A 212 -15.44 12.08 -5.35
C TYR A 212 -16.90 11.88 -4.94
N GLY A 213 -17.24 11.98 -3.66
CA GLY A 213 -18.62 11.91 -3.23
C GLY A 213 -19.39 13.15 -3.68
N ASP A 214 -20.64 12.94 -4.06
CA ASP A 214 -21.61 14.03 -4.16
C ASP A 214 -21.79 14.59 -2.74
N GLY A 215 -21.42 15.86 -2.53
CA GLY A 215 -21.72 16.58 -1.28
C GLY A 215 -23.22 16.64 -0.98
#